data_AF-A0A0A1SZ02-F1
#
_entry.id   AF-A0A0A1SZ02-F1
#
_cell.length_a   1.000
_cell.length_b   1.000
_cell.length_c   1.000
_cell.angle_alpha   90.00
_cell.angle_beta   90.00
_cell.angle_gamma   90.00
#
_symmetry.space_group_name_H-M   'P 1'
#
loop_
_entity.id
_entity.type
_entity.pdbx_description
1 polymer ?
#
loop_
_entity_poly.entity_id
_entity_poly.type
_entity_poly.pdbx_seq_one_letter_code
_entity_poly.pdbx_strand_id
1 'polypeptide(L)'
;MNGNLTSLTTNLVWGELPPDQCDVVNFSHYTDVNMAARCLGAGDVTNKDVGFWKQWRDTQIKISKIAGAAFFKWRAQCSSWMAVSNWRYEDPFASPKPSKNASNPEEGLPAAPLLFLSTRYDPVTPLKNAREMSKNHPESGLLILEDVGHATIDRGNSSCMRDAVSTFFDLGVVPKGEKICDDTVSDPWGQPSSFSTEFMRLGLFTL
;
A
#
# COMPACT_ATOMS: atom_id res chain seq x y z
N MET A 1 -15.89 -5.15 31.84
CA MET A 1 -16.50 -4.34 30.76
C MET A 1 -17.06 -5.30 29.73
N ASN A 2 -18.38 -5.49 29.69
CA ASN A 2 -19.05 -6.45 28.80
C ASN A 2 -19.39 -5.77 27.46
N GLY A 3 -18.37 -5.36 26.71
CA GLY A 3 -18.54 -4.72 25.40
C GLY A 3 -17.78 -5.49 24.33
N ASN A 4 -18.46 -5.80 23.21
CA ASN A 4 -17.84 -6.35 22.02
C ASN A 4 -17.02 -5.23 21.32
N LEU A 5 -15.77 -5.07 21.75
CA LEU A 5 -14.85 -4.06 21.20
C LEU A 5 -14.67 -4.20 19.68
N THR A 6 -14.77 -5.42 19.16
CA THR A 6 -14.65 -5.76 17.73
C THR A 6 -15.80 -5.20 16.89
N SER A 7 -17.02 -5.20 17.42
CA SER A 7 -18.16 -4.56 16.77
C SER A 7 -17.99 -3.04 16.72
N LEU A 8 -17.47 -2.44 17.79
CA LEU A 8 -17.21 -1.00 17.84
C LEU A 8 -16.09 -0.58 16.87
N THR A 9 -14.99 -1.33 16.78
CA THR A 9 -13.90 -1.04 15.84
C THR A 9 -14.32 -1.24 14.39
N THR A 10 -15.12 -2.27 14.08
CA THR A 10 -15.64 -2.50 12.72
C THR A 10 -16.54 -1.34 12.26
N ASN A 11 -17.49 -0.94 13.12
CA ASN A 11 -18.38 0.20 12.86
C ASN A 11 -17.60 1.53 12.71
N LEU A 12 -16.50 1.70 13.46
CA LEU A 12 -15.69 2.91 13.38
C LEU A 12 -14.75 2.94 12.17
N VAL A 13 -14.31 1.80 11.64
CA VAL A 13 -13.27 1.77 10.60
C VAL A 13 -13.85 1.72 9.19
N TRP A 14 -14.92 0.95 8.97
CA TRP A 14 -15.38 0.66 7.61
C TRP A 14 -16.76 1.21 7.26
N GLY A 15 -17.53 1.71 8.23
CA GLY A 15 -18.78 2.46 7.95
C GLY A 15 -19.87 1.73 7.16
N GLU A 16 -19.69 0.45 6.83
CA GLU A 16 -20.57 -0.30 5.94
C GLU A 16 -21.05 -1.57 6.64
N LEU A 17 -22.33 -1.59 6.99
CA LEU A 17 -23.14 -2.79 6.80
C LEU A 17 -24.43 -2.34 6.10
N PRO A 18 -24.70 -2.80 4.86
CA PRO A 18 -26.06 -2.79 4.34
C PRO A 18 -26.98 -3.51 5.33
N PRO A 19 -28.24 -3.05 5.51
CA PRO A 19 -29.12 -3.50 6.59
C PRO A 19 -29.51 -4.99 6.56
N ASP A 20 -29.14 -5.75 5.53
CA ASP A 20 -29.81 -7.02 5.19
C ASP A 20 -28.87 -8.24 5.11
N GLN A 21 -27.68 -8.23 5.72
CA GLN A 21 -26.88 -9.46 5.85
C GLN A 21 -27.18 -10.17 7.17
N CYS A 22 -28.15 -11.07 7.13
CA CYS A 22 -28.30 -12.12 8.14
C CYS A 22 -27.05 -13.02 8.12
N ASP A 23 -26.50 -13.27 9.32
CA ASP A 23 -25.37 -14.16 9.65
C ASP A 23 -23.96 -13.77 9.17
N VAL A 24 -23.46 -12.62 9.66
CA VAL A 24 -22.01 -12.31 9.72
C VAL A 24 -21.32 -13.14 10.81
N VAL A 25 -21.20 -14.46 10.62
CA VAL A 25 -20.37 -15.32 11.49
C VAL A 25 -18.90 -15.36 11.02
N ASN A 26 -18.58 -14.85 9.82
CA ASN A 26 -17.23 -14.95 9.24
C ASN A 26 -16.49 -13.62 9.01
N PHE A 27 -17.12 -12.46 9.21
CA PHE A 27 -16.44 -11.17 9.05
C PHE A 27 -15.64 -10.75 10.30
N SER A 28 -15.93 -11.33 11.47
CA SER A 28 -15.29 -10.97 12.74
C SER A 28 -13.81 -11.36 12.80
N HIS A 29 -13.42 -12.48 12.18
CA HIS A 29 -12.02 -12.91 12.17
C HIS A 29 -11.14 -12.02 11.29
N TYR A 30 -11.66 -11.47 10.19
CA TYR A 30 -10.86 -10.67 9.26
C TYR A 30 -10.36 -9.39 9.90
N THR A 31 -11.22 -8.66 10.62
CA THR A 31 -10.84 -7.40 11.27
C THR A 31 -9.88 -7.63 12.43
N ASP A 32 -10.10 -8.66 13.23
CA ASP A 32 -9.22 -9.03 14.35
C ASP A 32 -7.83 -9.46 13.86
N VAL A 33 -7.76 -10.28 12.80
CA VAL A 33 -6.49 -10.71 12.21
C VAL A 33 -5.74 -9.54 11.57
N ASN A 34 -6.43 -8.66 10.84
CA ASN A 34 -5.81 -7.47 10.25
C ASN A 34 -5.27 -6.51 11.31
N MET A 35 -6.04 -6.29 12.38
CA MET A 35 -5.59 -5.48 13.51
C MET A 35 -4.36 -6.12 14.17
N ALA A 36 -4.39 -7.42 14.44
CA ALA A 36 -3.27 -8.14 15.03
C ALA A 36 -2.01 -8.06 14.16
N ALA A 37 -2.11 -8.39 12.87
CA ALA A 37 -1.01 -8.33 11.93
C ALA A 37 -0.42 -6.92 11.82
N ARG A 38 -1.28 -5.90 11.74
CA ARG A 38 -0.85 -4.48 11.69
C ARG A 38 -0.14 -4.07 12.98
N CYS A 39 -0.70 -4.36 14.15
CA CYS A 39 -0.11 -3.93 15.41
C CYS A 39 1.18 -4.69 15.76
N LEU A 40 1.31 -5.96 15.34
CA LEU A 40 2.53 -6.74 15.49
C LEU A 40 3.66 -6.28 14.55
N GLY A 41 3.32 -5.82 13.35
CA GLY A 41 4.30 -5.28 12.39
C GLY A 41 4.66 -3.81 12.63
N ALA A 42 3.74 -3.02 13.18
CA ALA A 42 3.95 -1.60 13.43
C ALA A 42 4.86 -1.35 14.65
N GLY A 43 5.38 -0.12 14.75
CA GLY A 43 6.08 0.37 15.94
C GLY A 43 5.27 0.25 17.22
N ASP A 44 5.93 0.01 18.35
CA ASP A 44 5.28 0.13 19.66
C ASP A 44 4.81 1.58 19.88
N VAL A 45 3.55 1.72 20.31
CA VAL A 45 2.88 3.00 20.63
C VAL A 45 2.14 2.95 21.96
N THR A 46 2.34 1.90 22.76
CA THR A 46 1.70 1.74 24.07
C THR A 46 2.13 2.81 25.07
N ASN A 47 3.31 3.42 24.85
CA ASN A 47 3.83 4.52 25.66
C ASN A 47 3.37 5.92 25.22
N LYS A 48 2.48 6.05 24.22
CA LYS A 48 2.03 7.34 23.70
C LYS A 48 0.85 7.90 24.47
N ASP A 49 0.94 9.18 24.83
CA ASP A 49 -0.10 9.89 25.57
C ASP A 49 -1.21 10.49 24.68
N VAL A 50 -2.22 11.08 25.33
CA VAL A 50 -3.34 11.73 24.64
C VAL A 50 -2.89 12.94 23.80
N GLY A 51 -1.84 13.64 24.21
CA GLY A 51 -1.28 14.80 23.48
C GLY A 51 -0.74 14.37 22.12
N PHE A 52 0.07 13.31 22.11
CA PHE A 52 0.58 12.68 20.90
C PHE A 52 -0.57 12.27 19.96
N TRP A 53 -1.60 11.58 20.47
CA TRP A 53 -2.70 11.10 19.62
C TRP A 53 -3.55 12.24 19.04
N LYS A 54 -3.74 13.34 19.79
CA LYS A 54 -4.39 14.55 19.25
C LYS A 54 -3.59 15.13 18.09
N GLN A 55 -2.28 15.31 18.28
CA GLN A 55 -1.41 15.83 17.23
C GLN A 55 -1.40 14.90 16.01
N TRP A 56 -1.26 13.59 16.22
CA TRP A 56 -1.27 12.59 15.15
C TRP A 56 -2.58 12.63 14.34
N ARG A 57 -3.73 12.66 15.01
CA ARG A 57 -5.04 12.81 14.37
C ARG A 57 -5.11 14.07 13.52
N ASP A 58 -4.69 15.20 14.07
CA ASP A 58 -4.77 16.50 13.40
C ASP A 58 -3.85 16.53 12.17
N THR A 59 -2.67 15.89 12.24
CA THR A 59 -1.81 15.67 11.06
C THR A 59 -2.51 14.84 9.99
N GLN A 60 -3.14 13.72 10.34
CA GLN A 60 -3.83 12.86 9.36
C GLN A 60 -5.01 13.59 8.69
N ILE A 61 -5.82 14.32 9.47
CA ILE A 61 -6.93 15.12 8.94
C ILE A 61 -6.45 16.26 8.05
N LYS A 62 -5.29 16.86 8.35
CA LYS A 62 -4.66 17.87 7.50
C LYS A 62 -4.21 17.29 6.15
N ILE A 63 -3.72 16.06 6.12
CA ILE A 63 -3.34 15.35 4.89
C ILE A 63 -4.59 15.07 4.05
N SER A 64 -5.64 14.53 4.65
CA SER A 64 -6.90 14.25 3.96
C SER A 64 -8.10 14.45 4.88
N LYS A 65 -9.00 15.36 4.48
CA LYS A 65 -10.26 15.60 5.20
C LYS A 65 -11.21 14.40 5.15
N ILE A 66 -11.11 13.58 4.10
CA ILE A 66 -12.00 12.44 3.86
C ILE A 66 -11.44 11.17 4.54
N ALA A 67 -10.15 10.87 4.30
CA ALA A 67 -9.56 9.61 4.73
C ALA A 67 -8.75 9.73 6.05
N GLY A 68 -8.34 10.93 6.44
CA GLY A 68 -7.42 11.12 7.57
C GLY A 68 -7.92 10.54 8.89
N ALA A 69 -9.22 10.64 9.17
CA ALA A 69 -9.80 10.03 10.35
C ALA A 69 -9.74 8.49 10.35
N ALA A 70 -9.87 7.86 9.18
CA ALA A 70 -9.75 6.40 9.03
C ALA A 70 -8.30 5.94 9.22
N PHE A 71 -7.34 6.58 8.56
CA PHE A 71 -5.90 6.28 8.73
C PHE A 71 -5.40 6.54 10.15
N PHE A 72 -5.92 7.56 10.83
CA PHE A 72 -5.68 7.77 12.25
C PHE A 72 -6.12 6.55 13.09
N LYS A 73 -7.35 6.07 12.88
CA LYS A 73 -7.93 4.95 13.65
C LYS A 73 -7.10 3.68 13.53
N TRP A 74 -6.60 3.37 12.33
CA TRP A 74 -5.76 2.19 12.08
C TRP A 74 -4.52 2.11 12.97
N ARG A 75 -3.91 3.26 13.29
CA ARG A 75 -2.75 3.31 14.17
C ARG A 75 -3.12 3.41 15.64
N ALA A 76 -4.17 4.18 15.95
CA ALA A 76 -4.64 4.41 17.32
C ALA A 76 -5.15 3.13 18.00
N GLN A 77 -5.72 2.18 17.24
CA GLN A 77 -6.16 0.88 17.75
C GLN A 77 -5.03 0.06 18.40
N CYS A 78 -3.77 0.30 18.00
CA CYS A 78 -2.63 -0.38 18.57
C CYS A 78 -2.16 0.21 19.91
N SER A 79 -2.76 1.29 20.40
CA SER A 79 -2.34 1.97 21.66
C SER A 79 -2.45 1.08 22.90
N SER A 80 -3.30 0.06 22.86
CA SER A 80 -3.45 -0.93 23.95
C SER A 80 -2.96 -2.32 23.55
N TRP A 81 -2.19 -2.44 22.45
CA TRP A 81 -1.72 -3.73 21.95
C TRP A 81 -0.51 -4.19 22.75
N MET A 82 -0.70 -5.21 23.59
CA MET A 82 0.34 -5.69 24.53
C MET A 82 1.26 -6.76 23.93
N ALA A 83 0.89 -7.37 22.80
CA ALA A 83 1.71 -8.41 22.18
C ALA A 83 2.82 -7.80 21.33
N VAL A 84 4.05 -8.24 21.56
CA VAL A 84 5.23 -7.85 20.79
C VAL A 84 5.67 -9.02 19.93
N SER A 85 5.97 -8.78 18.65
CA SER A 85 6.49 -9.81 17.75
C SER A 85 7.97 -10.06 18.01
N ASN A 86 8.36 -11.34 18.15
CA ASN A 86 9.77 -11.75 18.22
C ASN A 86 10.54 -11.54 16.91
N TRP A 87 9.81 -11.33 15.80
CA TRP A 87 10.35 -11.29 14.43
C TRP A 87 10.12 -9.93 13.78
N ARG A 88 10.08 -8.86 14.58
CA ARG A 88 9.87 -7.53 14.07
C ARG A 88 11.12 -7.06 13.33
N TYR A 89 10.94 -6.69 12.06
CA TYR A 89 12.00 -6.14 11.24
C TYR A 89 12.07 -4.62 11.43
N GLU A 90 13.17 -4.13 12.01
CA GLU A 90 13.44 -2.71 12.22
C GLU A 90 14.62 -2.19 11.39
N ASP A 91 15.34 -3.08 10.73
CA ASP A 91 16.43 -2.74 9.83
C ASP A 91 15.91 -2.07 8.55
N PRO A 92 16.77 -1.39 7.77
CA PRO A 92 16.38 -0.83 6.49
C PRO A 92 15.85 -1.91 5.55
N PHE A 93 14.64 -1.72 5.03
CA PHE A 93 14.08 -2.58 3.98
C PHE A 93 14.88 -2.40 2.69
N ALA A 94 15.94 -3.20 2.57
CA ALA A 94 16.91 -3.18 1.48
C ALA A 94 17.30 -4.62 1.12
N SER A 95 17.85 -4.81 -0.08
CA SER A 95 18.40 -6.08 -0.52
C SER A 95 19.81 -5.89 -1.07
N PRO A 96 20.65 -6.93 -1.05
CA PRO A 96 21.88 -6.90 -1.82
C PRO A 96 21.56 -6.91 -3.32
N LYS A 97 22.58 -6.73 -4.14
CA LYS A 97 22.46 -6.89 -5.60
C LYS A 97 22.00 -8.31 -5.95
N PRO A 98 21.21 -8.47 -7.02
CA PRO A 98 20.84 -9.79 -7.49
C PRO A 98 22.06 -10.59 -7.95
N SER A 99 21.92 -11.90 -7.93
CA SER A 99 22.89 -12.86 -8.45
C SER A 99 23.18 -12.60 -9.93
N LYS A 100 24.42 -12.89 -10.35
CA LYS A 100 24.80 -12.87 -11.77
C LYS A 100 24.22 -14.06 -12.53
N ASN A 101 23.87 -15.14 -11.84
CA ASN A 101 23.30 -16.35 -12.39
C ASN A 101 21.96 -16.67 -11.70
N ALA A 102 20.86 -16.30 -12.33
CA ALA A 102 19.51 -16.53 -11.81
C ALA A 102 19.18 -18.03 -11.62
N SER A 103 19.77 -18.92 -12.42
CA SER A 103 19.54 -20.36 -12.34
C SER A 103 20.33 -21.05 -11.22
N ASN A 104 21.37 -20.40 -10.70
CA ASN A 104 22.17 -20.88 -9.57
C ASN A 104 22.62 -19.68 -8.72
N PRO A 105 21.70 -19.06 -7.96
CA PRO A 105 21.98 -17.84 -7.23
C PRO A 105 23.00 -18.07 -6.10
N GLU A 106 23.90 -17.10 -5.90
CA GLU A 106 24.77 -17.13 -4.72
C GLU A 106 23.94 -17.04 -3.44
N GLU A 107 24.40 -17.71 -2.38
CA GLU A 107 23.71 -17.75 -1.09
C GLU A 107 23.49 -16.32 -0.54
N GLY A 108 22.25 -16.01 -0.16
CA GLY A 108 21.88 -14.70 0.38
C GLY A 108 21.65 -13.60 -0.66
N LEU A 109 21.82 -13.86 -1.96
CA LEU A 109 21.50 -12.92 -3.04
C LEU A 109 20.14 -13.24 -3.70
N PRO A 110 19.35 -12.22 -4.09
CA PRO A 110 18.17 -12.42 -4.91
C PRO A 110 18.52 -13.09 -6.25
N ALA A 111 17.72 -14.04 -6.72
CA ALA A 111 17.95 -14.68 -8.03
C ALA A 111 17.70 -13.72 -9.22
N ALA A 112 16.87 -12.70 -9.02
CA ALA A 112 16.57 -11.66 -9.99
C ALA A 112 16.40 -10.31 -9.28
N PRO A 113 16.53 -9.18 -10.01
CA PRO A 113 16.18 -7.87 -9.46
C PRO A 113 14.71 -7.81 -9.03
N LEU A 114 14.35 -6.88 -8.14
CA LEU A 114 12.95 -6.68 -7.75
C LEU A 114 12.21 -5.82 -8.77
N LEU A 115 10.94 -6.16 -9.01
CA LEU A 115 10.00 -5.34 -9.77
C LEU A 115 8.96 -4.72 -8.83
N PHE A 116 9.02 -3.41 -8.66
CA PHE A 116 7.99 -2.66 -7.94
C PHE A 116 6.87 -2.23 -8.88
N LEU A 117 5.63 -2.38 -8.43
CA LEU A 117 4.44 -1.92 -9.13
C LEU A 117 3.79 -0.84 -8.27
N SER A 118 3.39 0.27 -8.89
CA SER A 118 2.68 1.34 -8.20
C SER A 118 1.66 1.98 -9.12
N THR A 119 0.57 2.46 -8.53
CA THR A 119 -0.39 3.33 -9.21
C THR A 119 -0.01 4.79 -8.95
N ARG A 120 -0.19 5.67 -9.96
CA ARG A 120 0.20 7.09 -9.90
C ARG A 120 -0.46 7.79 -8.71
N TYR A 121 -1.76 7.56 -8.52
CA TYR A 121 -2.55 8.16 -7.46
C TYR A 121 -3.11 7.08 -6.52
N ASP A 122 -2.21 6.34 -5.85
CA ASP A 122 -2.57 5.38 -4.81
C ASP A 122 -2.78 6.06 -3.45
N PRO A 123 -4.00 6.02 -2.87
CA PRO A 123 -4.31 6.68 -1.59
C PRO A 123 -3.85 5.90 -0.35
N VAL A 124 -3.44 4.63 -0.48
CA VAL A 124 -3.06 3.75 0.64
C VAL A 124 -1.55 3.51 0.66
N THR A 125 -0.95 3.25 -0.50
CA THR A 125 0.49 3.04 -0.69
C THR A 125 1.05 4.01 -1.75
N PRO A 126 1.29 5.29 -1.39
CA PRO A 126 1.64 6.32 -2.36
C PRO A 126 2.89 5.97 -3.18
N LEU A 127 2.94 6.43 -4.44
CA LEU A 127 4.08 6.25 -5.36
C LEU A 127 5.44 6.64 -4.76
N LYS A 128 5.47 7.64 -3.87
CA LYS A 128 6.69 8.02 -3.14
C LYS A 128 7.29 6.84 -2.36
N ASN A 129 6.46 5.99 -1.75
CA ASN A 129 6.92 4.82 -1.02
C ASN A 129 7.51 3.78 -1.97
N ALA A 130 6.87 3.51 -3.11
CA ALA A 130 7.40 2.59 -4.12
C ALA A 130 8.75 3.07 -4.69
N ARG A 131 8.90 4.38 -4.91
CA ARG A 131 10.19 5.00 -5.29
C ARG A 131 11.25 4.81 -4.22
N GLU A 132 10.88 4.98 -2.96
CA GLU A 132 11.82 4.82 -1.85
C GLU A 132 12.27 3.37 -1.70
N MET A 133 11.35 2.41 -1.82
CA MET A 133 11.69 0.99 -1.89
C MET A 133 12.64 0.72 -3.06
N SER A 134 12.29 1.14 -4.29
CA SER A 134 13.14 0.88 -5.47
C SER A 134 14.58 1.40 -5.31
N LYS A 135 14.79 2.56 -4.67
CA LYS A 135 16.14 3.07 -4.40
C LYS A 135 16.97 2.17 -3.48
N ASN A 136 16.34 1.51 -2.51
CA ASN A 136 17.00 0.65 -1.53
C ASN A 136 17.25 -0.78 -2.05
N HIS A 137 16.77 -1.08 -3.26
CA HIS A 137 16.90 -2.38 -3.90
C HIS A 137 17.67 -2.23 -5.22
N PRO A 138 18.97 -2.54 -5.23
CA PRO A 138 19.82 -2.37 -6.40
C PRO A 138 19.27 -3.09 -7.63
N GLU A 139 19.39 -2.45 -8.79
CA GLU A 139 18.96 -2.99 -10.09
C GLU A 139 17.45 -3.25 -10.19
N SER A 140 16.66 -2.84 -9.20
CA SER A 140 15.21 -2.92 -9.26
C SER A 140 14.62 -2.00 -10.34
N GLY A 141 13.46 -2.40 -10.83
CA GLY A 141 12.62 -1.57 -11.70
C GLY A 141 11.36 -1.12 -11.00
N LEU A 142 10.78 0.00 -11.44
CA LEU A 142 9.50 0.51 -10.98
C LEU A 142 8.55 0.71 -12.16
N LEU A 143 7.43 0.00 -12.18
CA LEU A 143 6.33 0.24 -13.11
C LEU A 143 5.29 1.13 -12.45
N ILE A 144 4.87 2.16 -13.18
CA ILE A 144 3.87 3.13 -12.73
C ILE A 144 2.66 3.04 -13.65
N LEU A 145 1.51 2.71 -13.10
CA LEU A 145 0.23 2.78 -13.80
C LEU A 145 -0.31 4.21 -13.70
N GLU A 146 -0.58 4.86 -14.82
CA GLU A 146 -1.31 6.14 -14.85
C GLU A 146 -2.80 5.91 -14.63
N ASP A 147 -3.16 5.74 -13.36
CA ASP A 147 -4.54 5.56 -12.91
C ASP A 147 -4.70 6.08 -11.46
N VAL A 148 -5.95 6.10 -10.99
CA VAL A 148 -6.36 6.36 -9.61
C VAL A 148 -6.88 5.06 -9.00
N GLY A 149 -6.25 4.61 -7.91
CA GLY A 149 -6.64 3.36 -7.26
C GLY A 149 -5.56 2.80 -6.36
N HIS A 150 -5.94 1.84 -5.51
CA HIS A 150 -4.99 1.13 -4.66
C HIS A 150 -4.47 -0.12 -5.35
N ALA A 151 -3.14 -0.31 -5.30
CA ALA A 151 -2.42 -1.39 -5.96
C ALA A 151 -2.62 -1.41 -7.49
N THR A 152 -2.06 -2.43 -8.16
CA THR A 152 -2.07 -2.55 -9.63
C THR A 152 -2.76 -3.82 -10.15
N ILE A 153 -3.02 -4.81 -9.28
CA ILE A 153 -3.45 -6.16 -9.69
C ILE A 153 -4.88 -6.16 -10.24
N ASP A 154 -5.78 -5.36 -9.68
CA ASP A 154 -7.18 -5.26 -10.14
C ASP A 154 -7.35 -4.32 -11.36
N ARG A 155 -6.25 -3.90 -12.00
CA ARG A 155 -6.24 -2.98 -13.16
C ARG A 155 -5.87 -3.69 -14.46
N GLY A 156 -6.46 -4.88 -14.67
CA GLY A 156 -6.16 -5.85 -15.72
C GLY A 156 -6.32 -5.40 -17.18
N ASN A 157 -6.69 -4.14 -17.43
CA ASN A 157 -6.83 -3.59 -18.79
C ASN A 157 -5.50 -3.08 -19.38
N SER A 158 -4.45 -2.90 -18.58
CA SER A 158 -3.14 -2.44 -19.08
C SER A 158 -2.40 -3.60 -19.76
N SER A 159 -2.20 -3.53 -21.08
CA SER A 159 -1.25 -4.42 -21.77
C SER A 159 0.19 -4.12 -21.37
N CYS A 160 0.53 -2.84 -21.19
CA CYS A 160 1.86 -2.41 -20.76
C CYS A 160 2.29 -3.04 -19.42
N MET A 161 1.42 -3.05 -18.41
CA MET A 161 1.69 -3.72 -17.12
C MET A 161 1.75 -5.23 -17.29
N ARG A 162 0.75 -5.82 -17.96
CA ARG A 162 0.69 -7.27 -18.17
C ARG A 162 1.94 -7.81 -18.86
N ASP A 163 2.38 -7.17 -19.94
CA ASP A 163 3.54 -7.61 -20.72
C ASP A 163 4.84 -7.47 -19.90
N ALA A 164 4.98 -6.39 -19.12
CA ALA A 164 6.14 -6.17 -18.28
C ALA A 164 6.20 -7.16 -17.09
N VAL A 165 5.05 -7.46 -16.48
CA VAL A 165 4.94 -8.45 -15.41
C VAL A 165 5.19 -9.87 -15.95
N SER A 166 4.66 -10.22 -17.13
CA SER A 166 4.95 -11.49 -17.80
C SER A 166 6.45 -11.63 -18.07
N THR A 167 7.06 -10.61 -18.67
CA THR A 167 8.50 -10.57 -18.96
C THR A 167 9.34 -10.75 -17.69
N PHE A 168 8.91 -10.15 -16.58
CA PHE A 168 9.59 -10.29 -15.30
C PHE A 168 9.51 -11.71 -14.75
N PHE A 169 8.33 -12.34 -14.77
CA PHE A 169 8.20 -13.72 -14.30
C PHE A 169 8.91 -14.74 -15.22
N ASP A 170 8.92 -14.49 -16.53
CA ASP A 170 9.55 -15.39 -17.51
C ASP A 170 11.07 -15.27 -17.52
N LEU A 171 11.60 -14.05 -17.46
CA LEU A 171 13.02 -13.76 -17.73
C LEU A 171 13.75 -13.08 -16.57
N GLY A 172 13.05 -12.65 -15.51
CA GLY A 172 13.64 -11.85 -14.43
C GLY A 172 14.05 -10.44 -14.85
N VAL A 173 13.55 -9.95 -16.00
CA VAL A 173 13.93 -8.65 -16.57
C VAL A 173 13.00 -7.55 -16.06
N VAL A 174 13.60 -6.45 -15.62
CA VAL A 174 12.91 -5.26 -15.11
C VAL A 174 13.23 -4.02 -15.96
N PRO A 175 12.36 -2.97 -16.00
CA PRO A 175 12.71 -1.72 -16.65
C PRO A 175 13.89 -1.05 -15.96
N LYS A 176 14.71 -0.31 -16.73
CA LYS A 176 15.78 0.52 -16.17
C LYS A 176 15.16 1.73 -15.48
N GLY A 177 15.00 1.67 -14.16
CA GLY A 177 14.38 2.73 -13.37
C GLY A 177 12.85 2.73 -13.48
N GLU A 178 12.26 3.90 -13.70
CA GLU A 178 10.80 4.06 -13.81
C GLU A 178 10.32 3.85 -15.25
N LYS A 179 9.28 3.01 -15.43
CA LYS A 179 8.52 2.91 -16.68
C LYS A 179 7.04 3.19 -16.40
N ILE A 180 6.47 4.08 -17.21
CA ILE A 180 5.07 4.52 -17.10
C ILE A 180 4.22 3.71 -18.09
N CYS A 181 3.06 3.25 -17.62
CA CYS A 181 2.02 2.60 -18.41
C CYS A 181 0.76 3.47 -18.35
N ASP A 182 0.37 4.04 -19.49
CA ASP A 182 -0.73 5.00 -19.65
C ASP A 182 -1.85 4.48 -20.58
N ASP A 183 -1.86 3.18 -20.86
CA ASP A 183 -2.82 2.49 -21.70
C ASP A 183 -4.16 2.19 -21.00
N THR A 184 -4.26 2.52 -19.70
CA THR A 184 -5.49 2.40 -18.91
C THR A 184 -6.09 3.74 -18.52
N VAL A 185 -5.70 4.85 -19.14
CA VAL A 185 -6.30 6.15 -18.84
C VAL A 185 -7.74 6.17 -19.37
N SER A 186 -8.62 5.50 -18.65
CA SER A 186 -10.02 5.86 -18.57
C SER A 186 -10.12 6.99 -17.56
N ASP A 187 -10.90 8.03 -17.86
CA ASP A 187 -11.28 8.97 -16.82
C ASP A 187 -11.99 8.24 -15.65
N PRO A 188 -12.26 8.90 -14.50
CA PRO A 188 -13.01 8.31 -13.40
C PRO A 188 -14.41 7.77 -13.77
N TRP A 189 -14.85 7.96 -15.02
CA TRP A 189 -16.14 7.61 -15.57
C TRP A 189 -16.06 6.56 -16.70
N GLY A 190 -14.90 5.92 -16.89
CA GLY A 190 -14.73 4.81 -17.83
C GLY A 190 -14.66 5.22 -19.30
N GLN A 191 -14.45 6.50 -19.63
CA GLN A 191 -14.29 6.95 -21.01
C GLN A 191 -12.82 6.94 -21.43
N PRO A 192 -12.47 6.48 -22.66
CA PRO A 192 -11.11 6.60 -23.18
C PRO A 192 -10.73 8.07 -23.21
N SER A 193 -9.69 8.44 -22.45
CA SER A 193 -9.43 9.84 -22.18
C SER A 193 -9.04 10.61 -23.45
N SER A 194 -9.90 11.53 -23.89
CA SER A 194 -9.50 12.69 -24.69
C SER A 194 -8.98 13.85 -23.82
N PHE A 195 -8.83 13.63 -22.50
CA PHE A 195 -8.13 14.51 -21.55
C PHE A 195 -6.62 14.49 -21.80
N SER A 196 -6.24 14.89 -23.00
CA SER A 196 -4.88 15.03 -23.44
C SER A 196 -4.20 16.15 -22.64
N THR A 197 -3.11 15.78 -21.96
CA THR A 197 -1.90 16.58 -21.69
C THR A 197 -1.96 17.92 -20.92
N GLU A 198 -3.10 18.61 -20.82
CA GLU A 198 -3.12 20.02 -20.38
C GLU A 198 -3.42 20.19 -18.88
N PHE A 199 -4.29 19.35 -18.29
CA PHE A 199 -4.53 19.34 -16.84
C PHE A 199 -3.39 18.69 -16.05
N MET A 200 -2.69 17.71 -16.64
CA MET A 200 -1.52 17.06 -16.00
C MET A 200 -0.28 17.97 -15.96
N ARG A 201 -0.23 19.03 -16.78
CA ARG A 201 0.84 20.05 -16.76
C ARG A 201 0.66 21.10 -15.67
N LEU A 202 -0.52 21.20 -15.05
CA LEU A 202 -0.90 22.32 -14.17
C LEU A 202 -0.56 22.14 -12.68
N GLY A 203 0.34 21.23 -12.29
CA GLY A 203 1.00 21.27 -10.98
C GLY A 203 0.08 21.26 -9.74
N LEU A 204 -1.21 20.95 -9.90
CA LEU A 204 -2.21 20.94 -8.85
C LEU A 204 -2.21 19.56 -8.21
N PHE A 205 -1.13 19.24 -7.50
CA PHE A 205 -1.01 18.32 -6.35
C PHE A 205 0.49 18.10 -6.13
N THR A 206 1.18 19.17 -5.74
CA THR A 206 2.43 19.03 -4.98
C THR A 206 2.03 18.78 -3.52
N LEU A 207 2.22 17.54 -3.07
CA LEU A 207 2.24 17.12 -1.67
C LEU A 207 3.60 16.49 -1.37
#